data_AF-A0A4R7LNV8-F1
#
_entry.id   AF-A0A4R7LNV8-F1
#
_cell.length_a   1.000
_cell.length_b   1.000
_cell.length_c   1.000
_cell.angle_alpha   90.00
_cell.angle_beta   90.00
_cell.angle_gamma   90.00
#
_symmetry.space_group_name_H-M   'P 1'
#
loop_
_entity.id
_entity.type
_entity.pdbx_description
1 polymer ?
#
loop_
_entity_poly.entity_id
_entity_poly.type
_entity_poly.pdbx_seq_one_letter_code
_entity_poly.pdbx_strand_id
1 'polypeptide(L)'
;MNALNVSSFNDQVRARRQDRRPLPSSLVEPSGYHGLMTLRQRAGTQDVPTTAQRLRRAANLLNGSTVAGLAVALAAGTRLSRGPRGMVLAAGYRWRLPAARAFTVGNVVLYRGPAADLLSRPALLGHEERHCSQYAWCLGLPFIPLYLAAASWSVLRSGNPGTANIFERRAGLAAGGYPVPAGGAVL
;
A
#
# COMPACT_ATOMS: atom_id res chain seq x y z
N MET A 1 73.14 -8.61 -12.45
CA MET A 1 72.19 -9.25 -13.38
C MET A 1 70.95 -9.60 -12.58
N ASN A 2 69.75 -9.05 -12.75
CA ASN A 2 69.12 -8.48 -13.94
C ASN A 2 68.34 -7.18 -13.65
N ALA A 3 68.88 -6.04 -14.11
CA ALA A 3 68.21 -4.74 -14.20
C ALA A 3 67.25 -4.63 -15.42
N LEU A 4 66.92 -5.76 -16.05
CA LEU A 4 66.19 -5.82 -17.32
C LEU A 4 64.66 -5.95 -17.16
N ASN A 5 64.13 -6.14 -15.94
CA ASN A 5 62.69 -6.35 -15.73
C ASN A 5 61.93 -5.07 -15.29
N VAL A 6 62.63 -4.03 -14.82
CA VAL A 6 62.01 -2.78 -14.33
C VAL A 6 61.73 -1.80 -15.47
N SER A 7 62.55 -1.81 -16.54
CA SER A 7 62.37 -0.90 -17.67
C SER A 7 61.16 -1.26 -18.54
N SER A 8 60.89 -2.56 -18.74
CA SER A 8 59.75 -3.04 -19.55
C SER A 8 58.39 -2.72 -18.93
N PHE A 9 58.28 -2.72 -17.60
CA PHE A 9 57.06 -2.34 -16.89
C PHE A 9 56.77 -0.84 -16.99
N ASN A 10 57.80 0.00 -16.91
CA ASN A 10 57.65 1.46 -16.98
C ASN A 10 57.23 1.94 -18.39
N ASP A 11 57.68 1.29 -19.45
CA ASP A 11 57.30 1.63 -20.83
C ASP A 11 55.84 1.30 -21.14
N GLN A 12 55.28 0.22 -20.58
CA GLN A 12 53.85 -0.09 -20.69
C GLN A 12 52.96 0.91 -19.96
N VAL A 13 53.40 1.42 -18.81
CA VAL A 13 52.67 2.43 -18.03
C VAL A 13 52.68 3.79 -18.74
N ARG A 14 53.76 4.12 -19.47
CA ARG A 14 53.86 5.36 -20.26
C ARG A 14 53.00 5.30 -21.53
N ALA A 15 52.98 4.16 -22.22
CA ALA A 15 52.16 3.96 -23.42
C ALA A 15 50.64 4.04 -23.12
N ARG A 16 50.19 3.52 -21.96
CA ARG A 16 48.76 3.63 -21.57
C ARG A 16 48.33 5.03 -21.11
N ARG A 17 49.26 5.93 -20.77
CA ARG A 17 48.93 7.30 -20.35
C ARG A 17 48.66 8.24 -21.52
N GLN A 18 49.07 7.87 -22.74
CA GLN A 18 49.08 8.77 -23.89
C GLN A 18 47.83 8.68 -24.79
N ASP A 19 46.99 7.66 -24.59
CA ASP A 19 45.67 7.54 -25.27
C ASP A 19 44.51 8.28 -24.56
N ARG A 20 44.84 9.21 -23.67
CA ARG A 20 43.87 10.19 -23.15
C ARG A 20 43.62 11.27 -24.19
N ARG A 21 42.66 11.04 -25.09
CA ARG A 21 42.04 12.12 -25.88
C ARG A 21 41.36 13.14 -24.93
N PRO A 22 41.44 14.46 -25.18
CA PRO A 22 40.80 15.48 -24.35
C PRO A 22 39.27 15.43 -24.43
N LEU A 23 38.63 15.82 -23.33
CA LEU A 23 37.17 15.88 -23.13
C LEU A 23 36.49 16.84 -24.12
N PRO A 24 35.35 16.46 -24.72
CA PRO A 24 34.42 17.44 -25.26
C PRO A 24 33.75 18.21 -24.11
N SER A 25 33.81 19.54 -24.20
CA SER A 25 33.15 20.50 -23.32
C SER A 25 31.62 20.42 -23.47
N SER A 26 31.00 19.43 -22.84
CA SER A 26 29.59 19.50 -22.43
C SER A 26 29.52 19.15 -20.95
N LEU A 27 29.64 20.23 -20.20
CA LEU A 27 29.35 20.44 -18.79
C LEU A 27 28.31 19.48 -18.19
N VAL A 28 28.56 19.21 -16.90
CA VAL A 28 27.65 18.80 -15.83
C VAL A 28 27.69 17.31 -15.50
N GLU A 29 28.51 16.99 -14.50
CA GLU A 29 28.23 15.91 -13.54
C GLU A 29 26.75 15.91 -13.14
N PRO A 30 26.15 14.73 -13.01
CA PRO A 30 25.30 14.48 -11.87
C PRO A 30 25.88 13.31 -11.11
N SER A 31 26.74 13.68 -10.15
CA SER A 31 26.64 13.26 -8.76
C SER A 31 25.85 11.98 -8.49
N GLY A 32 26.52 11.00 -7.88
CA GLY A 32 25.98 9.70 -7.41
C GLY A 32 24.82 9.75 -6.40
N TYR A 33 24.06 10.84 -6.35
CA TYR A 33 22.78 10.96 -5.65
C TYR A 33 21.57 10.54 -6.50
N HIS A 34 21.72 10.33 -7.82
CA HIS A 34 20.59 9.94 -8.69
C HIS A 34 20.04 8.53 -8.42
N GLY A 35 20.90 7.58 -8.02
CA GLY A 35 20.46 6.22 -7.67
C GLY A 35 19.65 6.15 -6.36
N LEU A 36 19.97 7.02 -5.39
CA LEU A 36 19.19 7.16 -4.14
C LEU A 36 17.90 7.96 -4.35
N MET A 37 17.89 8.94 -5.27
CA MET A 37 16.66 9.64 -5.64
C MET A 37 15.67 8.75 -6.39
N THR A 38 16.12 7.75 -7.16
CA THR A 38 15.20 6.86 -7.89
C THR A 38 14.47 5.88 -6.95
N LEU A 39 15.10 5.48 -5.84
CA LEU A 39 14.44 4.72 -4.77
C LEU A 39 13.55 5.59 -3.87
N ARG A 40 13.85 6.89 -3.74
CA ARG A 40 13.01 7.85 -3.01
C ARG A 40 11.82 8.36 -3.85
N GLN A 41 11.91 8.36 -5.18
CA GLN A 41 10.85 8.82 -6.10
C GLN A 41 9.78 7.76 -6.39
N ARG A 42 9.98 6.49 -6.02
CA ARG A 42 8.92 5.46 -5.99
C ARG A 42 8.15 5.40 -4.67
N ALA A 43 8.45 6.28 -3.72
CA ALA A 43 7.64 6.46 -2.52
C ALA A 43 6.43 7.34 -2.83
N GLY A 44 5.46 6.75 -3.54
CA GLY A 44 4.09 7.21 -3.68
C GLY A 44 3.91 8.58 -4.33
N THR A 45 3.59 8.59 -5.63
CA THR A 45 2.67 9.60 -6.17
C THR A 45 1.45 9.63 -5.24
N GLN A 46 1.41 10.63 -4.37
CA GLN A 46 0.22 10.96 -3.59
C GLN A 46 -0.76 11.55 -4.60
N ASP A 47 -1.44 10.69 -5.35
CA ASP A 47 -2.43 11.12 -6.32
C ASP A 47 -3.42 12.05 -5.62
N VAL A 48 -3.64 13.23 -6.20
CA VAL A 48 -4.60 14.19 -5.70
C VAL A 48 -5.95 13.47 -5.55
N PRO A 49 -6.53 13.39 -4.34
CA PRO A 49 -7.74 12.62 -4.13
C PRO A 49 -8.86 13.12 -5.02
N THR A 50 -9.64 12.23 -5.64
CA THR A 50 -10.79 12.62 -6.45
C THR A 50 -11.85 13.31 -5.59
N THR A 51 -12.79 14.04 -6.21
CA THR A 51 -13.92 14.65 -5.47
C THR A 51 -14.69 13.60 -4.68
N ALA A 52 -14.96 12.44 -5.27
CA ALA A 52 -15.63 11.32 -4.59
C ALA A 52 -14.85 10.84 -3.35
N GLN A 53 -13.53 10.72 -3.44
CA GLN A 53 -12.68 10.32 -2.30
C GLN A 53 -12.66 11.38 -1.20
N ARG A 54 -12.68 12.67 -1.56
CA ARG A 54 -12.81 13.77 -0.60
C ARG A 54 -14.16 13.74 0.12
N LEU A 55 -15.25 13.56 -0.63
CA LEU A 55 -16.60 13.43 -0.07
C LEU A 55 -16.71 12.23 0.87
N ARG A 56 -16.21 11.06 0.45
CA ARG A 56 -16.15 9.86 1.31
C ARG A 56 -15.38 10.13 2.60
N ARG A 57 -14.21 10.76 2.50
CA ARG A 57 -13.40 11.13 3.68
C ARG A 57 -14.15 12.08 4.61
N ALA A 58 -14.83 13.08 4.06
CA ALA A 58 -15.64 14.00 4.85
C ALA A 58 -16.82 13.29 5.52
N ALA A 59 -17.57 12.47 4.79
CA ALA A 59 -18.70 11.69 5.32
C ALA A 59 -18.26 10.79 6.48
N ASN A 60 -17.14 10.06 6.32
CA ASN A 60 -16.60 9.20 7.36
C ASN A 60 -15.98 9.94 8.54
N LEU A 61 -15.61 11.21 8.37
CA LEU A 61 -15.20 12.05 9.48
C LEU A 61 -16.43 12.55 10.25
N LEU A 62 -17.44 13.05 9.53
CA LEU A 62 -18.69 13.58 10.09
C LEU A 62 -19.49 12.51 10.85
N ASN A 63 -19.54 11.27 10.33
CA ASN A 63 -20.21 10.16 11.01
C ASN A 63 -19.37 9.53 12.14
N GLY A 64 -18.19 10.08 12.45
CA GLY A 64 -17.33 9.63 13.54
C GLY A 64 -16.57 8.32 13.31
N SER A 65 -16.84 7.56 12.24
CA SER A 65 -16.19 6.27 11.99
C SER A 65 -14.68 6.38 11.77
N THR A 66 -14.20 7.47 11.15
CA THR A 66 -12.75 7.72 11.00
C THR A 66 -12.10 7.99 12.36
N VAL A 67 -12.77 8.73 13.24
CA VAL A 67 -12.29 8.99 14.59
C VAL A 67 -12.23 7.68 15.38
N ALA A 68 -13.25 6.83 15.27
CA ALA A 68 -13.25 5.51 15.88
C ALA A 68 -12.11 4.63 15.34
N GLY A 69 -11.87 4.62 14.03
CA GLY A 69 -10.76 3.88 13.42
C GLY A 69 -9.39 4.37 13.90
N LEU A 70 -9.21 5.68 14.05
CA LEU A 70 -8.01 6.26 14.63
C LEU A 70 -7.85 5.87 16.10
N ALA A 71 -8.93 5.89 16.89
CA ALA A 71 -8.91 5.47 18.29
C ALA A 71 -8.48 4.00 18.42
N VAL A 72 -9.03 3.10 17.59
CA VAL A 72 -8.62 1.68 17.55
C VAL A 72 -7.16 1.55 17.13
N ALA A 73 -6.73 2.29 16.11
CA ALA A 73 -5.35 2.26 15.63
C ALA A 73 -4.35 2.71 16.71
N LEU A 74 -4.69 3.76 17.48
CA LEU A 74 -3.90 4.25 18.60
C LEU A 74 -3.89 3.24 19.75
N ALA A 75 -5.06 2.70 20.14
CA ALA A 75 -5.16 1.68 21.19
C ALA A 75 -4.38 0.41 20.85
N ALA A 76 -4.31 0.04 19.58
CA ALA A 76 -3.54 -1.10 19.10
C ALA A 76 -2.03 -0.79 18.90
N GLY A 77 -1.58 0.45 19.17
CA GLY A 77 -0.17 0.84 19.03
C GLY A 77 0.34 0.79 17.59
N THR A 78 -0.54 1.00 16.61
CA THR A 78 -0.18 0.94 15.18
C THR A 78 0.57 2.18 14.73
N ARG A 79 1.36 2.03 13.66
CA ARG A 79 2.03 3.15 12.99
C ARG A 79 1.11 3.74 11.94
N LEU A 80 0.69 4.98 12.16
CA LEU A 80 -0.16 5.72 11.24
C LEU A 80 0.67 6.35 10.10
N SER A 81 0.21 6.21 8.86
CA SER A 81 0.76 6.91 7.70
C SER A 81 -0.35 7.32 6.74
N ARG A 82 -0.12 8.35 5.92
CA ARG A 82 -1.05 8.71 4.85
C ARG A 82 -1.01 7.66 3.75
N GLY A 83 -2.17 7.16 3.39
CA GLY A 83 -2.37 6.22 2.29
C GLY A 83 -2.89 6.91 1.02
N PRO A 84 -2.86 6.21 -0.12
CA PRO A 84 -3.45 6.72 -1.36
C PRO A 84 -4.96 6.94 -1.19
N ARG A 85 -5.54 7.76 -2.07
CA ARG A 85 -7.01 7.91 -2.19
C ARG A 85 -7.68 8.44 -0.91
N GLY A 86 -6.94 9.22 -0.11
CA GLY A 86 -7.45 9.85 1.11
C GLY A 86 -7.69 8.89 2.28
N MET A 87 -7.11 7.68 2.24
CA MET A 87 -7.13 6.72 3.35
C MET A 87 -5.97 6.97 4.34
N VAL A 88 -6.15 6.54 5.58
CA VAL A 88 -5.08 6.46 6.58
C VAL A 88 -4.71 5.00 6.74
N LEU A 89 -3.42 4.68 6.67
CA LEU A 89 -2.94 3.32 6.90
C LEU A 89 -2.44 3.21 8.34
N ALA A 90 -2.90 2.19 9.05
CA ALA A 90 -2.52 1.87 10.43
C ALA A 90 -1.81 0.52 10.43
N ALA A 91 -0.48 0.56 10.31
CA ALA A 91 0.36 -0.63 10.13
C ALA A 91 0.82 -1.24 11.47
N GLY A 92 1.08 -2.55 11.47
CA GLY A 92 1.54 -3.27 12.64
C GLY A 92 0.43 -3.61 13.63
N TYR A 93 -0.79 -3.88 13.16
CA TYR A 93 -1.89 -4.32 14.01
C TYR A 93 -1.62 -5.71 14.62
N ARG A 94 -1.65 -5.80 15.96
CA ARG A 94 -1.23 -7.01 16.70
C ARG A 94 -2.32 -7.72 17.49
N TRP A 95 -3.51 -7.15 17.64
CA TRP A 95 -4.59 -7.82 18.35
C TRP A 95 -5.02 -9.10 17.61
N ARG A 96 -5.59 -10.05 18.35
CA ARG A 96 -5.99 -11.36 17.80
C ARG A 96 -7.20 -11.26 16.88
N LEU A 97 -8.10 -10.35 17.18
CA LEU A 97 -9.30 -10.09 16.41
C LEU A 97 -9.25 -8.67 15.83
N PRO A 98 -9.71 -8.46 14.59
CA PRO A 98 -10.18 -9.46 13.62
C PRO A 98 -9.05 -10.35 13.08
N ALA A 99 -9.35 -11.61 12.74
CA ALA A 99 -8.36 -12.55 12.17
C ALA A 99 -7.92 -12.19 10.73
N ALA A 100 -8.56 -11.20 10.11
CA ALA A 100 -8.21 -10.69 8.81
C ALA A 100 -6.80 -10.05 8.80
N ARG A 101 -6.19 -10.03 7.62
CA ARG A 101 -4.86 -9.45 7.41
C ARG A 101 -4.91 -7.92 7.35
N ALA A 102 -5.96 -7.40 6.75
CA ALA A 102 -6.34 -6.00 6.67
C ALA A 102 -7.82 -5.88 7.04
N PHE A 103 -8.23 -4.76 7.60
CA PHE A 103 -9.62 -4.38 7.73
C PHE A 103 -9.74 -2.87 7.84
N THR A 104 -10.93 -2.35 7.54
CA THR A 104 -11.19 -0.92 7.51
C THR A 104 -12.16 -0.50 8.62
N VAL A 105 -11.92 0.67 9.21
CA VAL A 105 -12.87 1.39 10.07
C VAL A 105 -12.95 2.85 9.61
N GLY A 106 -14.08 3.24 9.00
CA GLY A 106 -14.23 4.56 8.39
C GLY A 106 -13.26 4.76 7.23
N ASN A 107 -12.33 5.71 7.37
CA ASN A 107 -11.24 5.94 6.40
C ASN A 107 -9.88 5.38 6.84
N VAL A 108 -9.83 4.58 7.90
CA VAL A 108 -8.61 4.01 8.46
C VAL A 108 -8.52 2.53 8.10
N VAL A 109 -7.46 2.14 7.40
CA VAL A 109 -7.15 0.76 7.05
C VAL A 109 -6.12 0.22 8.03
N LEU A 110 -6.55 -0.70 8.91
CA LEU A 110 -5.68 -1.38 9.86
C LEU A 110 -5.07 -2.62 9.20
N TYR A 111 -3.77 -2.78 9.34
CA TYR A 111 -3.00 -3.80 8.65
C TYR A 111 -1.99 -4.46 9.58
N ARG A 112 -1.91 -5.80 9.55
CA ARG A 112 -1.01 -6.55 10.44
C ARG A 112 0.47 -6.37 10.11
N GLY A 113 0.80 -6.21 8.84
CA GLY A 113 2.17 -6.06 8.37
C GLY A 113 2.63 -4.58 8.29
N PRO A 114 3.80 -4.34 7.68
CA PRO A 114 4.28 -3.00 7.36
C PRO A 114 3.38 -2.30 6.32
N ALA A 115 3.25 -0.97 6.39
CA ALA A 115 2.47 -0.20 5.42
C ALA A 115 2.95 -0.40 3.97
N ALA A 116 4.26 -0.53 3.76
CA ALA A 116 4.85 -0.78 2.44
C ALA A 116 4.32 -2.06 1.77
N ASP A 117 4.09 -3.11 2.56
CA ASP A 117 3.58 -4.40 2.07
C ASP A 117 2.08 -4.32 1.71
N LEU A 118 1.33 -3.41 2.34
CA LEU A 118 -0.04 -3.11 1.90
C LEU A 118 -0.03 -2.26 0.63
N LEU A 119 0.87 -1.28 0.52
CA LEU A 119 1.03 -0.42 -0.65
C LEU A 119 1.42 -1.20 -1.91
N SER A 120 2.16 -2.31 -1.77
CA SER A 120 2.47 -3.21 -2.89
C SER A 120 1.30 -4.12 -3.30
N ARG A 121 0.13 -4.05 -2.65
CA ARG A 121 -1.07 -4.83 -2.97
C ARG A 121 -2.23 -3.94 -3.41
N PRO A 122 -2.22 -3.43 -4.65
CA PRO A 122 -3.24 -2.51 -5.14
C PRO A 122 -4.65 -3.10 -5.11
N ALA A 123 -4.79 -4.41 -5.37
CA ALA A 123 -6.08 -5.11 -5.30
C ALA A 123 -6.67 -5.09 -3.89
N LEU A 124 -5.88 -5.45 -2.88
CA LEU A 124 -6.29 -5.41 -1.47
C LEU A 124 -6.62 -3.98 -1.04
N LEU A 125 -5.80 -2.99 -1.41
CA LEU A 125 -6.12 -1.59 -1.12
C LEU A 125 -7.41 -1.11 -1.78
N GLY A 126 -7.72 -1.58 -3.00
CA GLY A 126 -9.00 -1.31 -3.67
C GLY A 126 -10.18 -1.96 -2.97
N HIS A 127 -9.99 -3.14 -2.39
CA HIS A 127 -10.98 -3.81 -1.55
C HIS A 127 -11.27 -3.00 -0.27
N GLU A 128 -10.23 -2.59 0.45
CA GLU A 128 -10.37 -1.75 1.65
C GLU A 128 -10.98 -0.37 1.35
N GLU A 129 -10.66 0.23 0.21
CA GLU A 129 -11.30 1.49 -0.22
C GLU A 129 -12.82 1.33 -0.40
N ARG A 130 -13.29 0.18 -0.93
CA ARG A 130 -14.73 -0.09 -1.08
C ARG A 130 -15.39 -0.22 0.30
N HIS A 131 -14.73 -0.82 1.28
CA HIS A 131 -15.21 -0.80 2.66
C HIS A 131 -15.27 0.61 3.25
N CYS A 132 -14.31 1.49 2.93
CA CYS A 132 -14.42 2.90 3.34
C CYS A 132 -15.69 3.55 2.77
N SER A 133 -16.03 3.26 1.51
CA SER A 133 -17.27 3.76 0.90
C SER A 133 -18.50 3.18 1.59
N GLN A 134 -18.50 1.88 1.92
CA GLN A 134 -19.60 1.24 2.64
C GLN A 134 -19.81 1.87 4.03
N TYR A 135 -18.75 2.20 4.76
CA TYR A 135 -18.85 3.00 5.98
C TYR A 135 -19.58 4.33 5.75
N ALA A 136 -19.26 5.04 4.67
CA ALA A 136 -19.92 6.32 4.36
C ALA A 136 -21.42 6.12 4.04
N TRP A 137 -21.74 5.11 3.23
CA TRP A 137 -23.12 4.77 2.85
C TRP A 137 -23.96 4.27 4.02
N CYS A 138 -23.36 3.54 4.96
CA CYS A 138 -24.03 3.01 6.15
C CYS A 138 -23.97 3.96 7.35
N LEU A 139 -23.70 5.25 7.13
CA LEU A 139 -23.67 6.29 8.16
C LEU A 139 -22.68 6.00 9.30
N GLY A 140 -21.55 5.36 8.99
CA GLY A 140 -20.45 5.13 9.91
C GLY A 140 -20.54 3.79 10.63
N LEU A 141 -20.60 3.82 11.97
CA LEU A 141 -20.57 2.63 12.81
C LEU A 141 -21.72 1.63 12.60
N PRO A 142 -22.94 2.00 12.14
CA PRO A 142 -23.98 1.01 11.81
C PRO A 142 -23.55 -0.01 10.75
N PHE A 143 -22.51 0.28 9.96
CA PHE A 143 -21.89 -0.70 9.06
C PHE A 143 -21.43 -1.97 9.79
N ILE A 144 -20.91 -1.86 11.01
CA ILE A 144 -20.33 -2.99 11.75
C ILE A 144 -21.39 -4.09 12.02
N PRO A 145 -22.53 -3.81 12.68
CA PRO A 145 -23.54 -4.84 12.90
C PRO A 145 -24.13 -5.38 11.58
N LEU A 146 -24.31 -4.53 10.55
CA LEU A 146 -24.79 -4.98 9.24
C LEU A 146 -23.81 -5.95 8.58
N TYR A 147 -22.52 -5.63 8.63
CA TYR A 147 -21.46 -6.48 8.11
C TYR A 147 -21.41 -7.82 8.86
N LEU A 148 -21.47 -7.79 10.20
CA LEU A 148 -21.45 -9.01 11.01
C LEU A 148 -22.66 -9.90 10.75
N ALA A 149 -23.85 -9.33 10.57
CA ALA A 149 -25.05 -10.08 10.20
C ALA A 149 -24.87 -10.74 8.82
N ALA A 150 -24.38 -10.01 7.83
CA ALA A 150 -24.12 -10.53 6.48
C ALA A 150 -23.01 -11.60 6.47
N ALA A 151 -21.95 -11.41 7.26
CA ALA A 151 -20.86 -12.36 7.42
C ALA A 151 -21.35 -13.66 8.10
N SER A 152 -22.15 -13.53 9.17
CA SER A 152 -22.74 -14.66 9.88
C SER A 152 -23.67 -15.46 8.96
N TRP A 153 -24.53 -14.77 8.20
CA TRP A 153 -25.35 -15.40 7.17
C TRP A 153 -24.51 -16.12 6.10
N SER A 154 -23.41 -15.51 5.68
CA SER A 154 -22.50 -16.13 4.73
C SER A 154 -21.86 -17.40 5.26
N VAL A 155 -21.42 -17.39 6.52
CA VAL A 155 -20.86 -18.58 7.19
C VAL A 155 -21.89 -19.71 7.22
N LEU A 156 -23.14 -19.43 7.61
CA LEU A 156 -24.21 -20.43 7.64
C LEU A 156 -24.49 -21.05 6.26
N ARG A 157 -24.35 -20.28 5.17
CA ARG A 157 -24.66 -20.74 3.81
C ARG A 157 -23.50 -21.35 3.04
N SER A 158 -22.26 -20.93 3.33
CA SER A 158 -21.09 -21.20 2.47
C SER A 158 -19.83 -21.60 3.23
N GLY A 159 -19.91 -21.72 4.56
CA GLY A 159 -18.78 -22.06 5.42
C GLY A 159 -17.70 -20.98 5.53
N ASN A 160 -17.90 -19.80 4.91
CA ASN A 160 -16.97 -18.68 5.00
C ASN A 160 -17.73 -17.33 5.06
N PRO A 161 -17.12 -16.27 5.64
CA PRO A 161 -17.81 -15.00 5.87
C PRO A 161 -17.94 -14.11 4.62
N GLY A 162 -17.35 -14.49 3.49
CA GLY A 162 -17.29 -13.65 2.28
C GLY A 162 -18.27 -14.03 1.18
N THR A 163 -18.34 -15.31 0.79
CA THR A 163 -18.97 -15.73 -0.47
C THR A 163 -20.44 -15.32 -0.64
N ALA A 164 -21.23 -15.31 0.44
CA ALA A 164 -22.62 -14.87 0.45
C ALA A 164 -22.84 -13.52 1.18
N ASN A 165 -21.78 -12.82 1.57
CA ASN A 165 -21.85 -11.50 2.19
C ASN A 165 -21.85 -10.41 1.10
N ILE A 166 -22.93 -9.63 1.03
CA ILE A 166 -23.10 -8.59 0.01
C ILE A 166 -22.02 -7.51 0.07
N PHE A 167 -21.51 -7.19 1.26
CA PHE A 167 -20.46 -6.19 1.44
C PHE A 167 -19.13 -6.69 0.88
N GLU A 168 -18.80 -7.96 1.11
CA GLU A 168 -17.60 -8.63 0.60
C GLU A 168 -17.65 -8.81 -0.92
N ARG A 169 -18.81 -9.22 -1.44
CA ARG A 169 -19.04 -9.30 -2.90
C ARG A 169 -18.85 -7.95 -3.58
N ARG A 170 -19.45 -6.88 -3.03
CA ARG A 170 -19.29 -5.52 -3.54
C ARG A 170 -17.87 -4.99 -3.34
N ALA A 171 -17.14 -5.46 -2.33
CA ALA A 171 -15.74 -5.11 -2.09
C ALA A 171 -14.77 -5.93 -2.97
N GLY A 172 -15.23 -6.98 -3.64
CA GLY A 172 -14.45 -7.85 -4.51
C GLY A 172 -13.79 -8.99 -3.73
N LEU A 173 -14.38 -10.18 -3.82
CA LEU A 173 -14.00 -11.38 -3.06
C LEU A 173 -12.52 -11.77 -3.23
N ALA A 174 -12.04 -11.91 -4.47
CA ALA A 174 -10.67 -12.33 -4.75
C ALA A 174 -9.63 -11.36 -4.15
N ALA A 175 -9.94 -10.06 -4.16
CA ALA A 175 -9.05 -9.05 -3.60
C ALA A 175 -8.97 -9.10 -2.06
N GLY A 176 -10.07 -9.52 -1.40
CA GLY A 176 -10.13 -9.79 0.04
C GLY A 176 -9.63 -11.19 0.44
N GLY A 177 -9.27 -12.04 -0.52
CA GLY A 177 -8.80 -13.41 -0.28
C GLY A 177 -9.91 -14.46 -0.14
N TYR A 178 -11.14 -14.14 -0.56
CA TYR A 178 -12.26 -15.07 -0.53
C TYR A 178 -12.43 -15.86 -1.85
N PRO A 179 -12.98 -17.09 -1.79
CA PRO A 179 -13.32 -17.84 -2.99
C PRO A 179 -14.34 -17.11 -3.86
N VAL A 180 -14.10 -17.09 -5.17
CA VAL A 180 -15.06 -16.58 -6.16
C VAL A 180 -15.89 -17.75 -6.68
N PRO A 181 -17.23 -17.74 -6.54
CA PRO A 181 -18.07 -18.77 -7.13
C PRO A 181 -17.90 -18.84 -8.65
N ALA A 182 -17.75 -20.06 -9.18
CA ALA A 182 -17.77 -20.28 -10.63
C ALA A 182 -19.16 -19.89 -11.17
N GLY A 183 -19.23 -18.77 -11.91
CA GLY A 183 -20.48 -18.25 -12.51
C GLY A 183 -20.89 -16.83 -12.08
N GLY A 184 -20.16 -16.19 -11.15
CA GLY A 184 -20.46 -14.82 -10.74
C GLY A 184 -19.92 -13.78 -11.72
N ALA A 185 -20.62 -13.55 -12.83
CA ALA A 185 -20.44 -12.33 -13.62
C ALA A 185 -20.69 -11.10 -12.74
N VAL A 186 -19.86 -10.08 -12.93
CA VAL A 186 -19.99 -8.76 -12.30
C VAL A 186 -21.31 -8.15 -12.78
N LEU A 187 -22.25 -7.95 -11.85
CA LEU A 187 -23.39 -7.03 -12.02
C LEU A 187 -23.07 -5.72 -11.32
#